data_AF-A0A934X517-F1
#
_entry.id   AF-A0A934X517-F1
#
_cell.length_a   1.000
_cell.length_b   1.000
_cell.length_c   1.000
_cell.angle_alpha   90.00
_cell.angle_beta   90.00
_cell.angle_gamma   90.00
#
_symmetry.space_group_name_H-M   'P 1'
#
loop_
_entity.id
_entity.type
_entity.pdbx_description
1 polymer ?
#
loop_
_entity_poly.entity_id
_entity_poly.type
_entity_poly.pdbx_seq_one_letter_code
_entity_poly.pdbx_strand_id
1 'polypeptide(L)'
;MSRAPLTAGLGGIPRRMPPRRTVLRAAGLAGLSAVAGIGLAGCGIRLEDDAPTIPFVSRQPIPDEALLVAAYRRATALAGVAGRATGVPLAPEVTQRHTRQAQVLRAILETGQVPERIISGPPGSTATATSGPTAPVDGTATTASTSAPTNAVPPPVTAGELARAARDTADASIAAAGSFVTQRALGVAIAAHDAAGAASLAAPPVWPTRDPLPAPVATPLVGVTRACEYALEVAAAHLLDTDRESLLATVAALTRREATLAAALTPDPLPALGYHLPFPVTGPDDARRLVSVVLRNLVDRGLDDLDRIPQGSSALLEVVRLETEAVTLAVAHGVAWPTMPGLALG
;
A
#
# COMPACT_ATOMS: atom_id res chain seq x y z
N MET A 1 45.15 12.20 55.89
CA MET A 1 46.21 12.07 54.86
C MET A 1 45.70 11.06 53.84
N SER A 2 45.57 11.28 52.53
CA SER A 2 45.83 12.40 51.64
C SER A 2 44.92 12.25 50.41
N ARG A 3 44.59 13.38 49.77
CA ARG A 3 43.71 13.57 48.61
C ARG A 3 44.35 13.13 47.28
N ALA A 4 43.51 12.59 46.37
CA ALA A 4 43.40 12.83 44.89
C ALA A 4 44.68 12.65 43.99
N PRO A 5 44.60 12.58 42.63
CA PRO A 5 43.49 12.97 41.75
C PRO A 5 43.18 12.12 40.49
N LEU A 6 42.06 12.51 39.88
CA LEU A 6 41.64 12.33 38.49
C LEU A 6 42.71 12.77 37.45
N THR A 7 42.79 12.01 36.35
CA THR A 7 43.12 12.46 34.98
C THR A 7 42.28 11.58 34.03
N ALA A 8 41.25 12.07 33.34
CA ALA A 8 41.27 12.97 32.18
C ALA A 8 42.09 12.41 30.99
N GLY A 9 41.42 11.62 30.15
CA GLY A 9 41.89 11.22 28.82
C GLY A 9 40.81 11.49 27.78
N LEU A 10 40.76 12.74 27.32
CA LEU A 10 39.97 13.16 26.16
C LEU A 10 40.40 12.37 24.92
N GLY A 11 39.45 11.65 24.33
CA GLY A 11 39.54 11.10 22.97
C GLY A 11 38.27 11.39 22.19
N GLY A 12 37.81 12.64 22.23
CA GLY A 12 36.68 13.10 21.43
C GLY A 12 37.05 13.09 19.95
N ILE A 13 36.51 12.14 19.19
CA ILE A 13 36.43 12.25 17.74
C ILE A 13 35.15 13.02 17.42
N PRO A 14 35.20 14.28 16.99
CA PRO A 14 34.01 14.99 16.54
C PRO A 14 33.53 14.33 15.24
N ARG A 15 32.48 13.51 15.31
CA ARG A 15 31.67 13.22 14.13
C ARG A 15 30.91 14.50 13.77
N ARG A 16 31.57 15.34 12.98
CA ARG A 16 30.95 16.46 12.26
C ARG A 16 29.84 15.87 11.38
N MET A 17 28.58 16.10 11.74
CA MET A 17 27.49 16.05 10.78
C MET A 17 27.21 17.47 10.27
N PRO A 18 27.01 17.65 8.95
CA PRO A 18 26.72 18.96 8.38
C PRO A 18 25.32 19.45 8.77
N PRO A 19 25.12 20.78 8.90
CA PRO A 19 23.89 21.38 9.41
C PRO A 19 22.81 21.56 8.33
N ARG A 20 21.56 21.41 8.78
CA ARG A 20 20.34 22.13 8.36
C ARG A 20 20.22 22.55 6.88
N ARG A 21 19.39 21.82 6.12
CA ARG A 21 18.51 22.40 5.09
C ARG A 21 17.17 21.67 5.04
N THR A 22 16.20 22.24 5.75
CA THR A 22 14.76 22.08 5.51
C THR A 22 14.41 22.94 4.30
N VAL A 23 14.37 22.38 3.09
CA VAL A 23 13.76 23.00 1.90
C VAL A 23 13.31 21.89 0.94
N LEU A 24 11.99 21.86 0.66
CA LEU A 24 11.31 21.22 -0.48
C LEU A 24 11.57 19.73 -0.77
N ARG A 25 10.69 18.86 -0.27
CA ARG A 25 10.33 17.60 -0.95
C ARG A 25 8.86 17.66 -1.38
N ALA A 26 8.62 18.52 -2.36
CA ALA A 26 7.45 18.56 -3.21
C ALA A 26 7.97 18.61 -4.66
N ALA A 27 8.51 17.49 -5.13
CA ALA A 27 8.85 17.19 -6.52
C ALA A 27 9.43 15.76 -6.56
N GLY A 28 8.71 14.82 -7.18
CA GLY A 28 9.15 13.42 -7.21
C GLY A 28 8.45 12.51 -8.20
N LEU A 29 7.63 13.03 -9.12
CA LEU A 29 7.17 12.32 -10.33
C LEU A 29 8.31 12.17 -11.38
N ALA A 30 9.55 11.98 -10.93
CA ALA A 30 10.75 11.97 -11.78
C ALA A 30 11.66 10.77 -11.48
N GLY A 31 11.06 9.59 -11.31
CA GLY A 31 11.75 8.31 -11.08
C GLY A 31 11.58 7.25 -12.17
N LEU A 32 11.15 7.64 -13.38
CA LEU A 32 10.98 6.75 -14.55
C LEU A 32 11.83 7.16 -15.76
N SER A 33 12.82 8.04 -15.59
CA SER A 33 13.62 8.60 -16.69
C SER A 33 15.12 8.31 -16.52
N ALA A 34 15.50 7.04 -16.66
CA ALA A 34 16.90 6.66 -16.88
C ALA A 34 17.06 5.35 -17.69
N VAL A 35 16.49 5.33 -18.91
CA VAL A 35 17.08 4.59 -20.04
C VAL A 35 17.03 5.53 -21.24
N ALA A 36 18.03 6.41 -21.35
CA ALA A 36 18.29 7.18 -22.56
C ALA A 36 19.45 6.51 -23.31
N GLY A 37 19.10 5.82 -24.39
CA GLY A 37 20.02 5.15 -25.31
C GLY A 37 19.43 5.09 -26.72
N ILE A 38 19.21 6.28 -27.30
CA ILE A 38 19.12 6.60 -28.75
C ILE A 38 17.92 6.01 -29.52
N GLY A 39 16.95 6.87 -29.89
CA GLY A 39 16.00 6.58 -30.96
C GLY A 39 14.75 7.46 -31.02
N LEU A 40 14.90 8.70 -31.51
CA LEU A 40 13.88 9.58 -32.11
C LEU A 40 12.64 10.01 -31.30
N ALA A 41 12.49 11.33 -31.21
CA ALA A 41 11.28 12.03 -30.81
C ALA A 41 10.06 11.55 -31.62
N GLY A 42 9.07 10.98 -30.93
CA GLY A 42 7.72 10.79 -31.46
C GLY A 42 6.76 11.70 -30.70
N CYS A 43 6.27 12.74 -31.37
CA CYS A 43 5.13 13.52 -30.91
C CYS A 43 3.98 12.58 -30.54
N GLY A 44 3.43 12.72 -29.33
CA GLY A 44 2.29 11.94 -28.85
C GLY A 44 1.03 12.28 -29.64
N ILE A 45 0.92 11.72 -30.84
CA ILE A 45 -0.34 11.62 -31.56
C ILE A 45 -1.06 10.41 -30.96
N ARG A 46 -2.16 10.68 -30.25
CA ARG A 46 -3.19 9.68 -29.92
C ARG A 46 -3.81 9.24 -31.24
N LEU A 47 -3.20 8.23 -31.87
CA LEU A 47 -3.85 7.49 -32.93
C LEU A 47 -5.05 6.80 -32.27
N GLU A 48 -6.23 7.14 -32.78
CA GLU A 48 -7.54 6.57 -32.48
C GLU A 48 -7.42 5.08 -32.07
N ASP A 49 -8.05 4.69 -30.96
CA ASP A 49 -8.06 3.32 -30.40
C ASP A 49 -8.66 2.25 -31.37
N ASP A 50 -9.08 2.68 -32.56
CA ASP A 50 -9.58 1.89 -33.70
C ASP A 50 -8.58 1.80 -34.87
N ALA A 51 -7.28 1.99 -34.62
CA ALA A 51 -6.29 1.66 -35.63
C ALA A 51 -6.38 0.16 -35.97
N PRO A 52 -6.57 -0.22 -37.25
CA PRO A 52 -6.64 -1.63 -37.63
C PRO A 52 -5.38 -2.34 -37.13
N THR A 53 -5.55 -3.46 -36.42
CA THR A 53 -4.45 -4.29 -35.91
C THR A 53 -3.47 -4.49 -37.06
N ILE A 54 -2.33 -3.79 -37.02
CA ILE A 54 -1.29 -3.96 -38.03
C ILE A 54 -0.77 -5.37 -37.78
N PRO A 55 -1.02 -6.34 -38.67
CA PRO A 55 -0.41 -7.64 -38.51
C PRO A 55 1.11 -7.40 -38.42
N PHE A 56 1.77 -8.08 -37.48
CA PHE A 56 3.23 -8.06 -37.26
C PHE A 56 3.82 -7.02 -36.29
N VAL A 57 3.05 -6.11 -35.66
CA VAL A 57 3.56 -5.28 -34.53
C VAL A 57 2.83 -5.66 -33.24
N SER A 58 3.47 -6.49 -32.42
CA SER A 58 2.98 -6.81 -31.08
C SER A 58 3.39 -5.74 -30.07
N ARG A 59 2.42 -5.16 -29.36
CA ARG A 59 2.68 -4.32 -28.19
C ARG A 59 3.52 -5.11 -27.17
N GLN A 60 4.51 -4.45 -26.58
CA GLN A 60 5.19 -4.95 -25.40
C GLN A 60 4.40 -4.57 -24.14
N PRO A 61 3.94 -5.54 -23.32
CA PRO A 61 3.28 -5.24 -22.05
C PRO A 61 4.20 -4.47 -21.11
N ILE A 62 3.62 -3.61 -20.27
CA ILE A 62 4.39 -2.98 -19.20
C ILE A 62 4.72 -4.02 -18.12
N PRO A 63 5.76 -3.78 -17.31
CA PRO A 63 6.04 -4.65 -16.18
C PRO A 63 4.82 -4.79 -15.26
N ASP A 64 4.54 -6.03 -14.84
CA ASP A 64 3.42 -6.38 -13.96
C ASP A 64 2.02 -5.96 -14.45
N GLU A 65 1.84 -5.71 -15.76
CA GLU A 65 0.59 -5.21 -16.35
C GLU A 65 -0.66 -5.96 -15.90
N ALA A 66 -0.63 -7.30 -15.97
CA ALA A 66 -1.78 -8.11 -15.62
C ALA A 66 -2.18 -7.93 -14.14
N LEU A 67 -1.19 -7.76 -13.26
CA LEU A 67 -1.41 -7.54 -11.83
C LEU A 67 -1.97 -6.14 -11.57
N LEU A 68 -1.50 -5.13 -12.28
CA LEU A 68 -2.02 -3.76 -12.22
C LEU A 68 -3.45 -3.66 -12.71
N VAL A 69 -3.76 -4.29 -13.85
CA VAL A 69 -5.13 -4.37 -14.39
C VAL A 69 -6.04 -5.10 -13.40
N ALA A 70 -5.58 -6.22 -12.82
CA ALA A 70 -6.35 -6.95 -11.82
C ALA A 70 -6.61 -6.09 -10.57
N ALA A 71 -5.61 -5.35 -10.08
CA ALA A 71 -5.76 -4.44 -8.95
C ALA A 71 -6.74 -3.30 -9.26
N TYR A 72 -6.64 -2.67 -10.44
CA TYR A 72 -7.56 -1.63 -10.89
C TYR A 72 -9.02 -2.12 -10.90
N ARG A 73 -9.24 -3.32 -11.43
CA ARG A 73 -10.57 -3.94 -11.50
C ARG A 73 -11.11 -4.26 -10.10
N ARG A 74 -10.29 -4.79 -9.20
CA ARG A 74 -10.70 -5.03 -7.80
C ARG A 74 -11.12 -3.74 -7.10
N ALA A 75 -10.30 -2.69 -7.20
CA ALA A 75 -10.60 -1.38 -6.62
C ALA A 75 -11.91 -0.80 -7.19
N THR A 76 -12.11 -0.86 -8.51
CA THR A 76 -13.33 -0.39 -9.17
C THR A 76 -14.55 -1.20 -8.75
N ALA A 77 -14.43 -2.53 -8.68
CA ALA A 77 -15.51 -3.42 -8.26
C ALA A 77 -15.93 -3.14 -6.81
N LEU A 78 -14.97 -3.00 -5.88
CA LEU A 78 -15.28 -2.71 -4.49
C LEU A 78 -15.88 -1.32 -4.30
N ALA A 79 -15.39 -0.30 -5.03
CA ALA A 79 -16.02 1.02 -5.06
C ALA A 79 -17.48 0.94 -5.55
N GLY A 80 -17.76 0.14 -6.58
CA GLY A 80 -19.11 -0.08 -7.10
C GLY A 80 -20.04 -0.84 -6.15
N VAL A 81 -19.50 -1.80 -5.37
CA VAL A 81 -20.26 -2.48 -4.30
C VAL A 81 -20.59 -1.50 -3.18
N ALA A 82 -19.59 -0.74 -2.72
CA ALA A 82 -19.76 0.25 -1.66
C ALA A 82 -20.73 1.38 -2.06
N GLY A 83 -20.70 1.84 -3.30
CA GLY A 83 -21.61 2.87 -3.82
C GLY A 83 -23.08 2.43 -3.84
N ARG A 84 -23.37 1.12 -3.81
CA ARG A 84 -24.73 0.57 -3.70
C ARG A 84 -25.16 0.27 -2.27
N ALA A 85 -24.28 0.44 -1.28
CA ALA A 85 -24.53 0.16 0.12
C ALA A 85 -25.08 1.41 0.85
N THR A 86 -26.16 1.99 0.33
CA THR A 86 -26.75 3.22 0.88
C THR A 86 -27.20 3.02 2.33
N GLY A 87 -26.78 3.92 3.22
CA GLY A 87 -27.11 3.85 4.66
C GLY A 87 -26.23 2.90 5.48
N VAL A 88 -25.29 2.20 4.84
CA VAL A 88 -24.29 1.37 5.54
C VAL A 88 -23.16 2.28 6.05
N PRO A 89 -22.80 2.19 7.35
CA PRO A 89 -21.64 2.91 7.88
C PRO A 89 -20.36 2.63 7.11
N LEU A 90 -19.52 3.64 6.93
CA LEU A 90 -18.24 3.59 6.19
C LEU A 90 -18.34 3.33 4.68
N ALA A 91 -19.51 3.03 4.12
CA ALA A 91 -19.65 2.79 2.68
C ALA A 91 -19.22 3.98 1.79
N PRO A 92 -19.56 5.25 2.13
CA PRO A 92 -19.05 6.41 1.38
C PRO A 92 -17.53 6.52 1.41
N GLU A 93 -16.90 6.25 2.55
CA GLU A 93 -15.45 6.30 2.72
C GLU A 93 -14.76 5.17 1.97
N VAL A 94 -15.32 3.94 1.99
CA VAL A 94 -14.82 2.81 1.19
C VAL A 94 -14.91 3.12 -0.30
N THR A 95 -16.04 3.70 -0.75
CA THR A 95 -16.23 4.16 -2.13
C THR A 95 -15.15 5.17 -2.50
N GLN A 96 -14.95 6.20 -1.67
CA GLN A 96 -13.97 7.25 -1.92
C GLN A 96 -12.54 6.71 -1.98
N ARG A 97 -12.14 5.86 -1.03
CA ARG A 97 -10.78 5.30 -0.96
C ARG A 97 -10.45 4.46 -2.19
N HIS A 98 -11.31 3.54 -2.56
CA HIS A 98 -11.07 2.64 -3.70
C HIS A 98 -11.26 3.36 -5.04
N THR A 99 -12.06 4.42 -5.10
CA THR A 99 -12.08 5.31 -6.28
C THR A 99 -10.73 6.00 -6.47
N ARG A 100 -10.13 6.55 -5.40
CA ARG A 100 -8.79 7.17 -5.48
C ARG A 100 -7.71 6.15 -5.84
N GLN A 101 -7.77 4.96 -5.25
CA GLN A 101 -6.84 3.86 -5.57
C GLN A 101 -6.96 3.47 -7.05
N ALA A 102 -8.18 3.32 -7.57
CA ALA A 102 -8.44 3.05 -8.98
C ALA A 102 -7.93 4.17 -9.90
N GLN A 103 -8.06 5.44 -9.50
CA GLN A 103 -7.52 6.59 -10.25
C GLN A 103 -5.99 6.55 -10.35
N VAL A 104 -5.29 6.25 -9.26
CA VAL A 104 -3.83 6.08 -9.26
C VAL A 104 -3.41 4.93 -10.18
N LEU A 105 -4.09 3.78 -10.09
CA LEU A 105 -3.80 2.62 -10.94
C LEU A 105 -4.09 2.89 -12.42
N ARG A 106 -5.19 3.60 -12.72
CA ARG A 106 -5.52 4.05 -14.07
C ARG A 106 -4.44 4.98 -14.62
N ALA A 107 -3.96 5.95 -13.84
CA ALA A 107 -2.89 6.85 -14.28
C ALA A 107 -1.58 6.09 -14.60
N ILE A 108 -1.23 5.06 -13.82
CA ILE A 108 -0.07 4.19 -14.10
C ILE A 108 -0.28 3.43 -15.42
N LEU A 109 -1.46 2.82 -15.62
CA LEU A 109 -1.80 2.07 -16.83
C LEU A 109 -1.81 2.96 -18.08
N GLU A 110 -2.35 4.17 -17.98
CA GLU A 110 -2.38 5.16 -19.06
C GLU A 110 -0.98 5.68 -19.41
N THR A 111 -0.14 5.94 -18.40
CA THR A 111 1.27 6.29 -18.61
C THR A 111 2.03 5.17 -19.32
N GLY A 112 1.70 3.92 -18.99
CA GLY A 112 2.19 2.72 -19.65
C GLY A 112 1.55 2.40 -21.01
N GLN A 113 0.68 3.29 -21.52
CA GLN A 113 -0.05 3.14 -22.78
C GLN A 113 -0.76 1.78 -22.88
N VAL A 114 -1.38 1.32 -21.79
CA VAL A 114 -2.18 0.09 -21.78
C VAL A 114 -3.52 0.38 -22.47
N PRO A 115 -3.89 -0.37 -23.54
CA PRO A 115 -5.15 -0.16 -24.26
C PRO A 115 -6.39 -0.28 -23.37
N GLU A 116 -7.40 0.57 -23.61
CA GLU A 116 -8.63 0.57 -22.81
C GLU A 116 -9.37 -0.78 -22.91
N ARG A 117 -9.28 -1.48 -24.04
CA ARG A 117 -9.83 -2.85 -24.19
C ARG A 117 -9.21 -3.86 -23.21
N ILE A 118 -7.96 -3.66 -22.79
CA ILE A 118 -7.30 -4.50 -21.78
C ILE A 118 -7.70 -4.04 -20.38
N ILE A 119 -7.85 -2.73 -20.15
CA ILE A 119 -8.28 -2.20 -18.84
C ILE A 119 -9.72 -2.62 -18.54
N SER A 120 -10.63 -2.40 -19.49
CA SER A 120 -12.08 -2.58 -19.36
C SER A 120 -12.62 -3.93 -19.83
N GLY A 121 -11.82 -4.76 -20.51
CA GLY A 121 -12.26 -6.07 -21.00
C GLY A 121 -12.61 -7.06 -19.88
N PRO A 122 -13.43 -8.09 -20.14
CA PRO A 122 -13.74 -9.11 -19.15
C PRO A 122 -12.48 -9.85 -18.67
N PRO A 123 -12.42 -10.33 -17.41
CA PRO A 123 -11.32 -11.17 -16.94
C PRO A 123 -11.23 -12.43 -17.81
N GLY A 124 -10.10 -12.65 -18.49
CA GLY A 124 -9.85 -13.85 -19.30
C GLY A 124 -9.90 -13.68 -20.82
N SER A 125 -10.10 -12.48 -21.38
CA SER A 125 -9.86 -12.25 -22.81
C SER A 125 -8.36 -12.16 -23.11
N THR A 126 -7.67 -13.30 -23.07
CA THR A 126 -6.51 -13.51 -23.94
C THR A 126 -7.05 -13.49 -25.37
N ALA A 127 -6.74 -12.43 -26.12
CA ALA A 127 -7.12 -12.31 -27.52
C ALA A 127 -6.34 -13.34 -28.35
N THR A 128 -6.79 -14.59 -28.34
CA THR A 128 -6.38 -15.61 -29.29
C THR A 128 -7.31 -15.50 -30.50
N ALA A 129 -6.99 -14.59 -31.41
CA ALA A 129 -7.64 -14.54 -32.71
C ALA A 129 -7.12 -15.70 -33.57
N THR A 130 -7.71 -16.89 -33.40
CA THR A 130 -7.55 -17.99 -34.35
C THR A 130 -8.61 -17.81 -35.43
N SER A 131 -8.21 -17.30 -36.59
CA SER A 131 -9.03 -17.32 -37.81
C SER A 131 -9.22 -18.78 -38.27
N GLY A 132 -10.44 -19.30 -38.11
CA GLY A 132 -10.89 -20.55 -38.73
C GLY A 132 -11.79 -20.26 -39.94
N PRO A 133 -11.75 -21.08 -41.01
CA PRO A 133 -12.38 -20.76 -42.29
C PRO A 133 -13.91 -20.95 -42.27
N THR A 134 -14.53 -20.16 -43.11
CA THR A 134 -15.96 -20.08 -43.42
C THR A 134 -16.52 -21.43 -43.91
N ALA A 135 -17.64 -21.87 -43.33
CA ALA A 135 -18.50 -22.92 -43.88
C ALA A 135 -19.89 -22.31 -44.20
N PRO A 136 -20.58 -22.77 -45.27
CA PRO A 136 -21.81 -22.15 -45.73
C PRO A 136 -23.00 -22.50 -44.83
N VAL A 137 -23.88 -21.52 -44.62
CA VAL A 137 -25.10 -21.63 -43.81
C VAL A 137 -26.26 -21.97 -44.74
N ASP A 138 -26.94 -23.08 -44.45
CA ASP A 138 -28.26 -23.39 -44.99
C ASP A 138 -29.18 -23.68 -43.79
N GLY A 139 -30.36 -23.04 -43.78
CA GLY A 139 -31.50 -23.49 -42.98
C GLY A 139 -31.88 -22.67 -41.73
N THR A 140 -32.95 -21.87 -41.93
CA THR A 140 -34.07 -21.62 -41.00
C THR A 140 -33.88 -20.61 -39.86
N ALA A 141 -34.41 -19.40 -40.09
CA ALA A 141 -34.59 -18.36 -39.09
C ALA A 141 -35.71 -18.73 -38.11
N THR A 142 -35.36 -19.09 -36.87
CA THR A 142 -36.25 -18.96 -35.71
C THR A 142 -35.98 -17.60 -35.07
N THR A 143 -36.92 -16.67 -35.20
CA THR A 143 -36.93 -15.41 -34.47
C THR A 143 -37.12 -15.69 -32.98
N ALA A 144 -36.02 -15.76 -32.24
CA ALA A 144 -36.04 -15.68 -30.79
C ALA A 144 -36.30 -14.21 -30.40
N SER A 145 -37.46 -13.95 -29.81
CA SER A 145 -37.79 -12.66 -29.21
C SER A 145 -36.75 -12.32 -28.13
N THR A 146 -35.84 -11.41 -28.45
CA THR A 146 -34.95 -10.79 -27.46
C THR A 146 -35.79 -9.88 -26.58
N SER A 147 -36.22 -10.39 -25.43
CA SER A 147 -36.69 -9.53 -24.35
C SER A 147 -35.54 -8.60 -23.97
N ALA A 148 -35.71 -7.30 -24.22
CA ALA A 148 -34.78 -6.28 -23.77
C ALA A 148 -34.56 -6.44 -22.24
N PRO A 149 -33.33 -6.29 -21.73
CA PRO A 149 -33.12 -6.34 -20.30
C PRO A 149 -33.91 -5.19 -19.68
N THR A 150 -34.93 -5.52 -18.90
CA THR A 150 -35.56 -4.59 -17.99
C THR A 150 -34.44 -3.96 -17.16
N ASN A 151 -34.36 -2.63 -17.15
CA ASN A 151 -33.48 -1.85 -16.27
C ASN A 151 -33.88 -2.08 -14.81
N ALA A 152 -33.62 -3.28 -14.29
CA ALA A 152 -33.81 -3.62 -12.90
C ALA A 152 -32.70 -2.91 -12.12
N VAL A 153 -33.11 -1.99 -11.25
CA VAL A 153 -32.18 -1.40 -10.28
C VAL A 153 -31.58 -2.54 -9.46
N PRO A 154 -30.24 -2.69 -9.41
CA PRO A 154 -29.61 -3.72 -8.62
C PRO A 154 -30.06 -3.62 -7.16
N PRO A 155 -30.24 -4.75 -6.44
CA PRO A 155 -30.64 -4.70 -5.05
C PRO A 155 -29.62 -3.92 -4.19
N PRO A 156 -30.09 -3.26 -3.11
CA PRO A 156 -29.22 -2.56 -2.19
C PRO A 156 -28.26 -3.53 -1.51
N VAL A 157 -27.02 -3.09 -1.30
CA VAL A 157 -25.97 -3.90 -0.68
C VAL A 157 -26.04 -3.74 0.84
N THR A 158 -26.03 -4.86 1.56
CA THR A 158 -26.02 -4.90 3.02
C THR A 158 -24.61 -4.68 3.60
N ALA A 159 -24.53 -4.36 4.89
CA ALA A 159 -23.24 -4.24 5.59
C ALA A 159 -22.41 -5.53 5.53
N GLY A 160 -23.05 -6.70 5.67
CA GLY A 160 -22.37 -7.99 5.59
C GLY A 160 -21.85 -8.32 4.19
N GLU A 161 -22.53 -7.86 3.13
CA GLU A 161 -22.07 -8.00 1.75
C GLU A 161 -20.90 -7.07 1.43
N LEU A 162 -20.93 -5.82 1.91
CA LEU A 162 -19.81 -4.91 1.77
C LEU A 162 -18.56 -5.44 2.50
N ALA A 163 -18.72 -5.90 3.75
CA ALA A 163 -17.63 -6.44 4.53
C ALA A 163 -17.03 -7.71 3.90
N ARG A 164 -17.86 -8.59 3.32
CA ARG A 164 -17.40 -9.76 2.57
C ARG A 164 -16.65 -9.36 1.30
N ALA A 165 -17.18 -8.44 0.50
CA ALA A 165 -16.52 -7.96 -0.71
C ALA A 165 -15.17 -7.30 -0.41
N ALA A 166 -15.06 -6.57 0.70
CA ALA A 166 -13.80 -5.99 1.16
C ALA A 166 -12.79 -7.07 1.57
N ARG A 167 -13.23 -8.11 2.32
CA ARG A 167 -12.38 -9.25 2.65
C ARG A 167 -11.89 -9.99 1.41
N ASP A 168 -12.79 -10.33 0.48
CA ASP A 168 -12.43 -11.05 -0.75
C ASP A 168 -11.44 -10.25 -1.60
N THR A 169 -11.59 -8.91 -1.62
CA THR A 169 -10.64 -8.00 -2.28
C THR A 169 -9.28 -8.02 -1.60
N ALA A 170 -9.25 -7.93 -0.27
CA ALA A 170 -8.01 -7.99 0.51
C ALA A 170 -7.29 -9.33 0.33
N ASP A 171 -7.99 -10.46 0.42
CA ASP A 171 -7.43 -11.79 0.24
C ASP A 171 -6.83 -11.95 -1.17
N ALA A 172 -7.51 -11.47 -2.20
CA ALA A 172 -7.01 -11.48 -3.57
C ALA A 172 -5.77 -10.59 -3.76
N SER A 173 -5.73 -9.41 -3.13
CA SER A 173 -4.57 -8.52 -3.18
C SER A 173 -3.38 -9.08 -2.40
N ILE A 174 -3.59 -9.70 -1.24
CA ILE A 174 -2.56 -10.41 -0.47
C ILE A 174 -1.97 -11.57 -1.29
N ALA A 175 -2.82 -12.39 -1.91
CA ALA A 175 -2.37 -13.49 -2.76
C ALA A 175 -1.54 -13.01 -3.96
N ALA A 176 -1.88 -11.85 -4.53
CA ALA A 176 -1.18 -11.26 -5.67
C ALA A 176 0.13 -10.53 -5.29
N ALA A 177 0.29 -10.10 -4.04
CA ALA A 177 1.41 -9.24 -3.61
C ALA A 177 2.79 -9.84 -3.94
N GLY A 178 2.94 -11.15 -3.73
CA GLY A 178 4.19 -11.89 -4.03
C GLY A 178 4.48 -12.08 -5.51
N SER A 179 3.51 -11.84 -6.40
CA SER A 179 3.64 -12.03 -7.84
C SER A 179 4.20 -10.80 -8.57
N PHE A 180 4.19 -9.63 -7.95
CA PHE A 180 4.80 -8.43 -8.52
C PHE A 180 6.33 -8.62 -8.59
N VAL A 181 6.90 -8.41 -9.78
CA VAL A 181 8.35 -8.57 -9.99
C VAL A 181 9.05 -7.22 -9.97
N THR A 182 8.51 -6.25 -10.73
CA THR A 182 9.13 -4.95 -10.92
C THR A 182 8.56 -3.92 -9.95
N GLN A 183 7.25 -3.98 -9.69
CA GLN A 183 6.52 -3.02 -8.86
C GLN A 183 6.15 -3.61 -7.49
N ARG A 184 7.13 -4.26 -6.84
CA ARG A 184 6.94 -4.96 -5.56
C ARG A 184 6.34 -4.08 -4.47
N ALA A 185 6.87 -2.88 -4.29
CA ALA A 185 6.39 -1.94 -3.27
C ALA A 185 4.93 -1.51 -3.51
N LEU A 186 4.54 -1.35 -4.78
CA LEU A 186 3.15 -1.06 -5.14
C LEU A 186 2.22 -2.25 -4.83
N GLY A 187 2.65 -3.48 -5.13
CA GLY A 187 1.91 -4.69 -4.76
C GLY A 187 1.67 -4.80 -3.26
N VAL A 188 2.69 -4.52 -2.45
CA VAL A 188 2.57 -4.50 -0.97
C VAL A 188 1.65 -3.37 -0.50
N ALA A 189 1.79 -2.16 -1.05
CA ALA A 189 0.95 -1.02 -0.70
C ALA A 189 -0.54 -1.29 -0.97
N ILE A 190 -0.87 -1.87 -2.14
CA ILE A 190 -2.25 -2.25 -2.50
C ILE A 190 -2.79 -3.27 -1.49
N ALA A 191 -2.04 -4.35 -1.24
CA ALA A 191 -2.47 -5.40 -0.32
C ALA A 191 -2.66 -4.87 1.11
N ALA A 192 -1.78 -4.00 1.59
CA ALA A 192 -1.88 -3.39 2.91
C ALA A 192 -3.08 -2.43 3.02
N HIS A 193 -3.34 -1.63 1.97
CA HIS A 193 -4.51 -0.74 1.90
C HIS A 193 -5.80 -1.55 1.99
N ASP A 194 -5.93 -2.59 1.16
CA ASP A 194 -7.15 -3.40 1.06
C ASP A 194 -7.38 -4.18 2.37
N ALA A 195 -6.32 -4.75 2.95
CA ALA A 195 -6.37 -5.46 4.23
C ALA A 195 -6.78 -4.56 5.41
N ALA A 196 -6.23 -3.35 5.49
CA ALA A 196 -6.63 -2.37 6.51
C ALA A 196 -8.08 -1.91 6.30
N GLY A 197 -8.50 -1.74 5.04
CA GLY A 197 -9.88 -1.46 4.67
C GLY A 197 -10.84 -2.55 5.15
N ALA A 198 -10.54 -3.81 4.86
CA ALA A 198 -11.35 -4.95 5.28
C ALA A 198 -11.42 -5.09 6.82
N ALA A 199 -10.29 -4.89 7.52
CA ALA A 199 -10.24 -4.89 8.98
C ALA A 199 -11.13 -3.80 9.59
N SER A 200 -11.17 -2.60 9.00
CA SER A 200 -12.03 -1.49 9.47
C SER A 200 -13.53 -1.76 9.36
N LEU A 201 -13.92 -2.71 8.49
CA LEU A 201 -15.29 -3.20 8.34
C LEU A 201 -15.57 -4.44 9.22
N ALA A 202 -14.70 -4.72 10.20
CA ALA A 202 -14.73 -5.92 11.04
C ALA A 202 -14.68 -7.24 10.24
N ALA A 203 -14.09 -7.20 9.04
CA ALA A 203 -13.90 -8.37 8.18
C ALA A 203 -12.41 -8.53 7.82
N PRO A 204 -11.52 -8.79 8.80
CA PRO A 204 -10.09 -8.93 8.53
C PRO A 204 -9.84 -10.06 7.52
N PRO A 205 -8.78 -9.94 6.70
CA PRO A 205 -8.39 -10.95 5.72
C PRO A 205 -7.85 -12.21 6.38
N VAL A 206 -7.73 -13.28 5.59
CA VAL A 206 -7.05 -14.51 5.99
C VAL A 206 -5.56 -14.36 5.69
N TRP A 207 -4.73 -14.41 6.72
CA TRP A 207 -3.28 -14.32 6.56
C TRP A 207 -2.68 -15.69 6.19
N PRO A 208 -1.99 -15.81 5.03
CA PRO A 208 -1.27 -17.02 4.69
C PRO A 208 -0.07 -17.26 5.62
N THR A 209 0.43 -18.50 5.64
CA THR A 209 1.72 -18.80 6.28
C THR A 209 2.84 -18.01 5.62
N ARG A 210 3.78 -17.54 6.44
CA ARG A 210 4.83 -16.61 6.05
C ARG A 210 6.12 -16.91 6.80
N ASP A 211 7.23 -16.76 6.10
CA ASP A 211 8.57 -16.82 6.69
C ASP A 211 8.86 -15.56 7.52
N PRO A 212 9.74 -15.64 8.52
CA PRO A 212 10.24 -14.46 9.22
C PRO A 212 11.01 -13.54 8.27
N LEU A 213 11.06 -12.24 8.60
CA LEU A 213 11.82 -11.27 7.83
C LEU A 213 13.33 -11.55 7.92
N PRO A 214 14.08 -11.38 6.81
CA PRO A 214 15.54 -11.37 6.86
C PRO A 214 16.06 -10.27 7.80
N ALA A 215 17.14 -10.56 8.54
CA ALA A 215 17.72 -9.61 9.49
C ALA A 215 18.02 -8.20 8.91
N PRO A 216 18.50 -8.05 7.66
CA PRO A 216 18.72 -6.72 7.05
C PRO A 216 17.45 -5.90 6.81
N VAL A 217 16.26 -6.51 6.89
CA VAL A 217 14.96 -5.85 6.77
C VAL A 217 14.31 -5.68 8.14
N ALA A 218 14.39 -6.71 8.99
CA ALA A 218 13.84 -6.67 10.34
C ALA A 218 14.52 -5.61 11.23
N THR A 219 15.86 -5.51 11.18
CA THR A 219 16.64 -4.58 12.02
C THR A 219 16.18 -3.11 11.93
N PRO A 220 16.07 -2.49 10.74
CA PRO A 220 15.59 -1.12 10.63
C PRO A 220 14.13 -0.96 11.06
N LEU A 221 13.27 -1.95 10.80
CA LEU A 221 11.87 -1.94 11.24
C LEU A 221 11.72 -2.03 12.77
N VAL A 222 12.58 -2.79 13.45
CA VAL A 222 12.66 -2.78 14.93
C VAL A 222 13.01 -1.38 15.42
N GLY A 223 14.02 -0.74 14.82
CA GLY A 223 14.43 0.62 15.17
C GLY A 223 13.32 1.65 15.02
N VAL A 224 12.59 1.62 13.90
CA VAL A 224 11.44 2.51 13.65
C VAL A 224 10.30 2.23 14.64
N THR A 225 10.02 0.95 14.92
CA THR A 225 8.95 0.54 15.85
C THR A 225 9.26 1.03 17.27
N ARG A 226 10.48 0.80 17.78
CA ARG A 226 10.90 1.24 19.12
C ARG A 226 10.93 2.77 19.24
N ALA A 227 11.37 3.48 18.20
CA ALA A 227 11.33 4.94 18.20
C ALA A 227 9.89 5.49 18.22
N CYS A 228 8.97 4.83 17.51
CA CYS A 228 7.55 5.16 17.54
C CYS A 228 6.95 4.89 18.92
N GLU A 229 7.20 3.71 19.49
CA GLU A 229 6.75 3.33 20.84
C GLU A 229 7.17 4.36 21.89
N TYR A 230 8.47 4.70 21.93
CA TYR A 230 9.00 5.73 22.83
C TYR A 230 8.30 7.08 22.65
N ALA A 231 8.06 7.51 21.40
CA ALA A 231 7.38 8.77 21.14
C ALA A 231 5.91 8.74 21.60
N LEU A 232 5.22 7.61 21.45
CA LEU A 232 3.84 7.46 21.94
C LEU A 232 3.79 7.43 23.48
N GLU A 233 4.79 6.86 24.16
CA GLU A 233 4.90 6.92 25.62
C GLU A 233 5.10 8.37 26.11
N VAL A 234 5.98 9.13 25.45
CA VAL A 234 6.14 10.56 25.74
C VAL A 234 4.83 11.31 25.52
N ALA A 235 4.14 11.08 24.40
CA ALA A 235 2.85 11.70 24.14
C ALA A 235 1.80 11.30 25.20
N ALA A 236 1.75 10.04 25.60
CA ALA A 236 0.83 9.55 26.63
C ALA A 236 1.06 10.22 27.99
N ALA A 237 2.29 10.60 28.33
CA ALA A 237 2.61 11.34 29.54
C ALA A 237 2.03 12.77 29.56
N HIS A 238 1.73 13.33 28.39
CA HIS A 238 1.13 14.67 28.23
C HIS A 238 -0.38 14.64 27.97
N LEU A 239 -1.00 13.46 27.90
CA LEU A 239 -2.43 13.26 27.68
C LEU A 239 -3.12 12.75 28.96
N LEU A 240 -4.44 12.92 29.02
CA LEU A 240 -5.27 12.52 30.14
C LEU A 240 -6.32 11.49 29.72
N ASP A 241 -6.85 10.76 30.70
CA ASP A 241 -8.05 9.93 30.60
C ASP A 241 -8.09 9.03 29.35
N THR A 242 -9.18 9.11 28.59
CA THR A 242 -9.46 8.25 27.43
C THR A 242 -8.44 8.41 26.30
N ASP A 243 -7.91 9.62 26.06
CA ASP A 243 -6.88 9.86 25.05
C ASP A 243 -5.61 9.07 25.40
N ARG A 244 -5.25 9.07 26.69
CA ARG A 244 -4.10 8.30 27.19
C ARG A 244 -4.34 6.80 27.11
N GLU A 245 -5.52 6.31 27.48
CA GLU A 245 -5.86 4.87 27.42
C GLU A 245 -5.80 4.33 25.99
N SER A 246 -6.40 5.03 25.03
CA SER A 246 -6.35 4.70 23.60
C SER A 246 -4.91 4.62 23.09
N LEU A 247 -4.06 5.56 23.54
CA LEU A 247 -2.66 5.60 23.15
C LEU A 247 -1.84 4.46 23.78
N LEU A 248 -2.10 4.09 25.02
CA LEU A 248 -1.45 2.95 25.67
C LEU A 248 -1.84 1.61 25.04
N ALA A 249 -3.07 1.46 24.56
CA ALA A 249 -3.47 0.29 23.77
C ALA A 249 -2.65 0.18 22.46
N THR A 250 -2.30 1.32 21.88
CA THR A 250 -1.46 1.41 20.68
C THR A 250 0.00 1.09 20.99
N VAL A 251 0.53 1.58 22.11
CA VAL A 251 1.86 1.20 22.62
C VAL A 251 1.94 -0.32 22.78
N ALA A 252 0.95 -0.95 23.44
CA ALA A 252 0.93 -2.41 23.61
C ALA A 252 0.88 -3.18 22.27
N ALA A 253 0.24 -2.61 21.23
CA ALA A 253 0.26 -3.18 19.88
C ALA A 253 1.65 -3.07 19.24
N LEU A 254 2.33 -1.93 19.41
CA LEU A 254 3.70 -1.74 18.94
C LEU A 254 4.70 -2.63 19.67
N THR A 255 4.54 -2.85 20.98
CA THR A 255 5.39 -3.80 21.74
C THR A 255 5.26 -5.23 21.18
N ARG A 256 4.04 -5.68 20.83
CA ARG A 256 3.83 -7.00 20.20
C ARG A 256 4.45 -7.07 18.79
N ARG A 257 4.35 -5.99 18.03
CA ARG A 257 4.98 -5.85 16.71
C ARG A 257 6.51 -5.94 16.83
N GLU A 258 7.08 -5.23 17.80
CA GLU A 258 8.51 -5.22 18.10
C GLU A 258 9.00 -6.62 18.46
N ALA A 259 8.32 -7.31 19.39
CA ALA A 259 8.69 -8.67 19.78
C ALA A 259 8.67 -9.65 18.60
N THR A 260 7.70 -9.50 17.69
CA THR A 260 7.62 -10.31 16.46
C THR A 260 8.81 -10.06 15.53
N LEU A 261 9.21 -8.80 15.38
CA LEU A 261 10.36 -8.41 14.55
C LEU A 261 11.69 -8.85 15.18
N ALA A 262 11.84 -8.66 16.50
CA ALA A 262 13.04 -9.01 17.25
C ALA A 262 13.29 -10.53 17.28
N ALA A 263 12.23 -11.35 17.27
CA ALA A 263 12.34 -12.81 17.19
C ALA A 263 13.04 -13.32 15.92
N ALA A 264 13.14 -12.48 14.86
CA ALA A 264 13.88 -12.80 13.64
C ALA A 264 15.37 -12.42 13.70
N LEU A 265 15.84 -11.82 14.80
CA LEU A 265 17.19 -11.28 14.95
C LEU A 265 18.01 -12.07 15.97
N THR A 266 19.26 -12.39 15.59
CA THR A 266 20.24 -13.02 16.49
C THR A 266 21.61 -12.38 16.29
N PRO A 267 22.18 -11.65 17.28
CA PRO A 267 21.52 -11.26 18.53
C PRO A 267 20.43 -10.20 18.29
N ASP A 268 19.42 -10.16 19.17
CA ASP A 268 18.48 -9.03 19.25
C ASP A 268 19.26 -7.75 19.66
N PRO A 269 19.21 -6.67 18.87
CA PRO A 269 19.83 -5.41 19.25
C PRO A 269 19.25 -4.86 20.57
N LEU A 270 20.09 -4.43 21.50
CA LEU A 270 19.60 -3.78 22.71
C LEU A 270 18.88 -2.46 22.37
N PRO A 271 17.75 -2.14 23.04
CA PRO A 271 17.09 -0.85 22.88
C PRO A 271 18.02 0.32 23.25
N ALA A 272 17.89 1.43 22.54
CA ALA A 272 18.58 2.67 22.92
C ALA A 272 18.02 3.23 24.24
N LEU A 273 18.86 3.94 25.01
CA LEU A 273 18.42 4.61 26.24
C LEU A 273 17.44 5.78 25.99
N GLY A 274 17.35 6.26 24.75
CA GLY A 274 16.41 7.29 24.34
C GLY A 274 16.42 7.50 22.83
N TYR A 275 15.33 8.05 22.31
CA TYR A 275 15.16 8.34 20.89
C TYR A 275 14.93 9.84 20.68
N HIS A 276 15.41 10.37 19.55
CA HIS A 276 15.17 11.76 19.20
C HIS A 276 13.71 11.96 18.77
N LEU A 277 13.01 12.87 19.43
CA LEU A 277 11.67 13.29 19.02
C LEU A 277 11.74 14.24 17.81
N PRO A 278 10.75 14.22 16.90
CA PRO A 278 10.70 15.13 15.75
C PRO A 278 10.68 16.62 16.14
N PHE A 279 10.11 16.93 17.30
CA PHE A 279 10.07 18.26 17.90
C PHE A 279 9.89 18.14 19.43
N PRO A 280 10.18 19.21 20.20
CA PRO A 280 9.90 19.22 21.64
C PRO A 280 8.40 19.09 21.93
N VAL A 281 8.04 18.27 22.90
CA VAL A 281 6.66 18.13 23.37
C VAL A 281 6.52 18.83 24.71
N THR A 282 5.68 19.86 24.76
CA THR A 282 5.52 20.70 25.96
C THR A 282 4.10 20.67 26.54
N GLY A 283 3.15 20.08 25.81
CA GLY A 283 1.75 20.00 26.21
C GLY A 283 0.94 19.02 25.36
N PRO A 284 -0.39 18.95 25.60
CA PRO A 284 -1.27 17.96 24.97
C PRO A 284 -1.40 18.16 23.45
N ASP A 285 -1.34 19.39 22.95
CA ASP A 285 -1.45 19.65 21.50
C ASP A 285 -0.20 19.19 20.74
N ASP A 286 0.99 19.42 21.32
CA ASP A 286 2.24 18.87 20.80
C ASP A 286 2.19 17.34 20.82
N ALA A 287 1.62 16.74 21.87
CA ALA A 287 1.49 15.30 22.01
C ALA A 287 0.59 14.69 20.92
N ARG A 288 -0.59 15.27 20.66
CA ARG A 288 -1.48 14.82 19.58
C ARG A 288 -0.81 14.95 18.22
N ARG A 289 -0.12 16.07 17.98
CA ARG A 289 0.68 16.26 16.77
C ARG A 289 1.79 15.22 16.66
N LEU A 290 2.44 14.87 17.78
CA LEU A 290 3.51 13.88 17.81
C LEU A 290 2.97 12.52 17.37
N VAL A 291 1.84 12.07 17.93
CA VAL A 291 1.17 10.80 17.57
C VAL A 291 0.96 10.72 16.06
N SER A 292 0.34 11.74 15.45
CA SER A 292 0.09 11.74 14.01
C SER A 292 1.38 11.69 13.19
N VAL A 293 2.43 12.40 13.61
CA VAL A 293 3.72 12.45 12.89
C VAL A 293 4.45 11.11 12.95
N VAL A 294 4.51 10.47 14.12
CA VAL A 294 5.27 9.22 14.26
C VAL A 294 4.56 8.02 13.68
N LEU A 295 3.22 7.96 13.77
CA LEU A 295 2.43 6.91 13.11
C LEU A 295 2.46 7.06 11.59
N ARG A 296 2.43 8.29 11.06
CA ARG A 296 2.66 8.53 9.63
C ARG A 296 4.06 8.08 9.21
N ASN A 297 5.09 8.40 10.00
CA ASN A 297 6.45 7.94 9.71
C ASN A 297 6.57 6.41 9.81
N LEU A 298 5.82 5.73 10.68
CA LEU A 298 5.79 4.26 10.75
C LEU A 298 5.27 3.65 9.44
N VAL A 299 4.22 4.23 8.85
CA VAL A 299 3.69 3.85 7.52
C VAL A 299 4.70 4.19 6.41
N ASP A 300 5.17 5.44 6.35
CA ASP A 300 6.07 5.91 5.28
C ASP A 300 7.38 5.09 5.19
N ARG A 301 7.83 4.51 6.31
CA ARG A 301 9.09 3.75 6.41
C ARG A 301 8.93 2.24 6.26
N GLY A 302 7.70 1.73 6.19
CA GLY A 302 7.44 0.29 6.19
C GLY A 302 8.02 -0.45 4.98
N LEU A 303 8.25 0.28 3.87
CA LEU A 303 8.72 -0.28 2.60
C LEU A 303 10.19 0.04 2.25
N ASP A 304 10.92 0.79 3.09
CA ASP A 304 12.27 1.34 2.78
C ASP A 304 13.28 0.26 2.31
N ASP A 305 13.20 -0.96 2.87
CA ASP A 305 14.17 -2.04 2.62
C ASP A 305 13.57 -3.26 1.90
N LEU A 306 12.43 -3.08 1.21
CA LEU A 306 11.71 -4.18 0.54
C LEU A 306 12.58 -4.94 -0.48
N ASP A 307 13.47 -4.24 -1.18
CA ASP A 307 14.35 -4.81 -2.19
C ASP A 307 15.36 -5.81 -1.63
N ARG A 308 15.61 -5.79 -0.31
CA ARG A 308 16.47 -6.77 0.36
C ARG A 308 15.77 -8.11 0.62
N ILE A 309 14.46 -8.21 0.41
CA ILE A 309 13.73 -9.47 0.45
C ILE A 309 13.91 -10.16 -0.91
N PRO A 310 14.39 -11.41 -0.98
CA PRO A 310 14.51 -12.15 -2.24
C PRO A 310 13.16 -12.27 -2.97
N GLN A 311 13.19 -12.23 -4.30
CA GLN A 311 11.99 -12.46 -5.11
C GLN A 311 11.42 -13.86 -4.84
N GLY A 312 10.09 -13.96 -4.74
CA GLY A 312 9.40 -15.20 -4.42
C GLY A 312 9.45 -15.62 -2.95
N SER A 313 10.15 -14.87 -2.08
CA SER A 313 10.14 -15.15 -0.64
C SER A 313 8.79 -14.84 -0.01
N SER A 314 8.27 -15.77 0.80
CA SER A 314 7.02 -15.57 1.54
C SER A 314 7.16 -14.51 2.66
N ALA A 315 8.40 -14.13 3.02
CA ALA A 315 8.67 -13.04 3.97
C ALA A 315 8.12 -11.69 3.51
N LEU A 316 7.83 -11.51 2.21
CA LEU A 316 7.12 -10.33 1.70
C LEU A 316 5.74 -10.17 2.36
N LEU A 317 5.05 -11.29 2.62
CA LEU A 317 3.73 -11.27 3.28
C LEU A 317 3.82 -10.76 4.71
N GLU A 318 4.99 -10.88 5.36
CA GLU A 318 5.19 -10.27 6.66
C GLU A 318 5.26 -8.75 6.57
N VAL A 319 5.87 -8.20 5.52
CA VAL A 319 5.83 -6.74 5.27
C VAL A 319 4.40 -6.27 5.03
N VAL A 320 3.60 -7.02 4.23
CA VAL A 320 2.19 -6.68 4.00
C VAL A 320 1.43 -6.60 5.33
N ARG A 321 1.56 -7.60 6.21
CA ARG A 321 0.89 -7.61 7.51
C ARG A 321 1.35 -6.43 8.38
N LEU A 322 2.65 -6.22 8.47
CA LEU A 322 3.23 -5.12 9.24
C LEU A 322 2.75 -3.75 8.72
N GLU A 323 2.64 -3.58 7.41
CA GLU A 323 2.15 -2.34 6.83
C GLU A 323 0.65 -2.15 7.08
N THR A 324 -0.15 -3.21 6.98
CA THR A 324 -1.58 -3.20 7.37
C THR A 324 -1.76 -2.74 8.82
N GLU A 325 -0.95 -3.27 9.75
CA GLU A 325 -0.98 -2.86 11.15
C GLU A 325 -0.61 -1.39 11.33
N ALA A 326 0.45 -0.92 10.66
CA ALA A 326 0.87 0.48 10.73
C ALA A 326 -0.23 1.43 10.25
N VAL A 327 -0.87 1.12 9.12
CA VAL A 327 -2.01 1.89 8.57
C VAL A 327 -3.18 1.88 9.54
N THR A 328 -3.54 0.71 10.10
CA THR A 328 -4.66 0.58 11.04
C THR A 328 -4.43 1.43 12.29
N LEU A 329 -3.22 1.39 12.86
CA LEU A 329 -2.85 2.22 14.00
C LEU A 329 -2.87 3.71 13.65
N ALA A 330 -2.31 4.10 12.51
CA ALA A 330 -2.28 5.49 12.07
C ALA A 330 -3.69 6.07 11.90
N VAL A 331 -4.58 5.35 11.21
CA VAL A 331 -5.96 5.78 10.95
C VAL A 331 -6.77 5.88 12.24
N ALA A 332 -6.57 4.95 13.19
CA ALA A 332 -7.22 5.00 14.50
C ALA A 332 -6.92 6.29 15.29
N HIS A 333 -5.77 6.93 15.01
CA HIS A 333 -5.34 8.20 15.60
C HIS A 333 -5.49 9.40 14.67
N GLY A 334 -6.42 9.31 13.70
CA GLY A 334 -6.79 10.44 12.85
C GLY A 334 -5.78 10.79 11.74
N VAL A 335 -4.79 9.93 11.48
CA VAL A 335 -3.96 10.07 10.28
C VAL A 335 -4.83 9.79 9.05
N ALA A 336 -4.76 10.67 8.06
CA ALA A 336 -5.51 10.51 6.82
C ALA A 336 -5.16 9.17 6.15
N TRP A 337 -6.19 8.48 5.64
CA TRP A 337 -6.01 7.18 5.01
C TRP A 337 -5.11 7.28 3.78
N PRO A 338 -3.95 6.59 3.75
CA PRO A 338 -3.07 6.62 2.60
C PRO A 338 -3.67 5.82 1.44
N THR A 339 -3.65 6.38 0.22
CA THR A 339 -4.11 5.67 -0.98
C THR A 339 -3.17 4.53 -1.37
N MET A 340 -1.86 4.74 -1.23
CA MET A 340 -0.84 3.71 -1.36
C MET A 340 0.12 3.81 -0.15
N PRO A 341 -0.12 3.04 0.92
CA PRO A 341 0.72 2.99 2.12
C PRO A 341 2.21 2.80 1.81
N GLY A 342 3.09 3.49 2.54
CA GLY A 342 4.54 3.42 2.35
C GLY A 342 5.07 4.01 1.04
N LEU A 343 4.20 4.51 0.15
CA LEU A 343 4.60 5.18 -1.09
C LEU A 343 4.32 6.67 -1.01
N ALA A 344 5.33 7.47 -1.36
CA ALA A 344 5.18 8.91 -1.52
C ALA A 344 4.48 9.22 -2.86
N LEU A 345 3.18 8.94 -2.94
CA LEU A 345 2.33 9.42 -4.03
C LEU A 345 1.67 10.72 -3.55
N GLY A 346 2.23 11.84 -4.00
CA GLY A 346 1.72 13.18 -3.76
C GLY A 346 0.46 13.48 -4.55
#